data_AF-A0A6I3ADB3-F1
#
_entry.id   AF-A0A6I3ADB3-F1
#
_cell.length_a   1.000
_cell.length_b   1.000
_cell.length_c   1.000
_cell.angle_alpha   90.00
_cell.angle_beta   90.00
_cell.angle_gamma   90.00
#
_symmetry.space_group_name_H-M   'P 1'
#
loop_
_entity.id
_entity.type
_entity.pdbx_description
1 polymer ?
#
loop_
_entity_poly.entity_id
_entity_poly.type
_entity_poly.pdbx_seq_one_letter_code
_entity_poly.pdbx_strand_id
1 'polypeptide(L)'
;MSEERDPAHFIELEADGGRTRWRLDATFLSSNWTCIWGEGCQGIHDTAQPELHDGCCSLGVELIDEDEAMTIAALGATLDASKFQHADHRPLVEHSERGWFTPVVDNACVFFNKPGFAGGTGCALHLAAMAEDDDPIDWKPQTCTRMPIRVDERETSEGTELTVRGWKRPDWGPGGQTMAWWCVDAPEAYRGTRPVIESLAGELRVLLGDDTYEAAADALHNRPASGDRP
;
A
#
# COMPACT_ATOMS: atom_id res chain seq x y z
N MET A 1 -27.29 6.46 -1.97
CA MET A 1 -27.11 7.50 -0.95
C MET A 1 -25.65 7.46 -0.58
N SER A 2 -24.83 8.29 -1.24
CA SER A 2 -23.42 8.41 -0.89
C SER A 2 -23.34 9.15 0.44
N GLU A 3 -22.94 8.45 1.50
CA GLU A 3 -22.43 9.14 2.68
C GLU A 3 -21.22 9.95 2.22
N GLU A 4 -21.42 11.27 2.17
CA GLU A 4 -20.38 12.24 1.89
C GLU A 4 -19.40 12.13 3.06
N ARG A 5 -18.27 11.42 2.84
CA ARG A 5 -17.21 11.30 3.85
C ARG A 5 -16.82 12.71 4.26
N ASP A 6 -16.88 12.97 5.57
CA ASP A 6 -16.41 14.18 6.24
C ASP A 6 -15.13 14.72 5.56
N PRO A 7 -15.04 16.02 5.20
CA PRO A 7 -13.84 16.57 4.58
C PRO A 7 -12.59 16.08 5.31
N ALA A 8 -11.59 15.61 4.56
CA ALA A 8 -10.36 15.08 5.14
C ALA A 8 -9.75 16.13 6.09
N HIS A 9 -9.61 15.76 7.36
CA HIS A 9 -8.98 16.60 8.37
C HIS A 9 -7.49 16.33 8.33
N PHE A 10 -6.68 17.36 8.11
CA PHE A 10 -5.22 17.22 8.07
C PHE A 10 -4.60 17.72 9.38
N ILE A 11 -3.61 16.98 9.89
CA ILE A 11 -2.64 17.51 10.84
C ILE A 11 -1.38 17.94 10.07
N GLU A 12 -0.69 18.95 10.58
CA GLU A 12 0.49 19.50 9.94
C GLU A 12 1.68 19.43 10.89
N LEU A 13 2.81 18.95 10.38
CA LEU A 13 4.06 18.84 11.12
C LEU A 13 5.19 19.46 10.29
N GLU A 14 6.21 19.96 10.97
CA GLU A 14 7.43 20.46 10.35
C GLU A 14 8.61 19.57 10.72
N ALA A 15 9.48 19.30 9.74
CA ALA A 15 10.73 18.56 9.90
C ALA A 15 11.88 19.31 9.20
N ASP A 16 13.11 18.83 9.38
CA ASP A 16 14.32 19.35 8.74
C ASP A 16 14.56 20.87 8.93
N GLY A 17 14.16 21.38 10.09
CA GLY A 17 14.26 22.80 10.43
C GLY A 17 13.26 23.68 9.67
N GLY A 18 12.08 23.13 9.36
CA GLY A 18 10.99 23.82 8.66
C GLY A 18 11.06 23.71 7.13
N ARG A 19 12.04 22.98 6.58
CA ARG A 19 12.19 22.78 5.13
C ARG A 19 11.26 21.70 4.58
N THR A 20 10.79 20.80 5.45
CA THR A 20 9.84 19.75 5.09
C THR A 20 8.57 19.96 5.90
N ARG A 21 7.45 20.17 5.22
CA ARG A 21 6.13 20.28 5.83
C ARG A 21 5.29 19.05 5.50
N TRP A 22 4.89 18.33 6.53
CA TRP A 22 4.02 17.17 6.39
C TRP A 22 2.57 17.58 6.58
N ARG A 23 1.68 17.11 5.70
CA ARG A 23 0.22 17.22 5.83
C ARG A 23 -0.36 15.81 5.87
N LEU A 24 -0.78 15.36 7.04
CA LEU A 24 -1.19 13.98 7.26
C LEU A 24 -2.72 13.90 7.40
N ASP A 25 -3.39 13.07 6.58
CA ASP A 25 -4.84 12.85 6.61
C ASP A 25 -5.24 12.12 7.89
N ALA A 26 -5.64 12.89 8.90
CA ALA A 26 -6.04 12.40 10.20
C ALA A 26 -7.31 11.54 10.12
N THR A 27 -8.19 11.78 9.14
CA THR A 27 -9.38 10.96 8.93
C THR A 27 -8.98 9.54 8.53
N PHE A 28 -8.07 9.40 7.56
CA PHE A 28 -7.60 8.08 7.13
C PHE A 28 -6.70 7.42 8.17
N LEU A 29 -5.71 8.13 8.72
CA LEU A 29 -4.74 7.58 9.66
C LEU A 29 -5.36 7.15 11.00
N SER A 30 -6.47 7.77 11.40
CA SER A 30 -7.21 7.37 12.61
C SER A 30 -8.30 6.33 12.34
N SER A 31 -8.50 5.93 11.07
CA SER A 31 -9.52 4.96 10.71
C SER A 31 -9.09 3.53 11.04
N ASN A 32 -10.06 2.63 11.18
CA ASN A 32 -9.81 1.19 11.34
C ASN A 32 -9.69 0.46 9.99
N TRP A 33 -9.21 1.15 8.95
CA TRP A 33 -8.85 0.46 7.70
C TRP A 33 -7.78 -0.59 7.99
N THR A 34 -7.92 -1.76 7.39
CA THR A 34 -6.93 -2.84 7.44
C THR A 34 -6.85 -3.53 6.10
N CYS A 35 -5.66 -4.02 5.74
CA CYS A 35 -5.48 -4.81 4.54
C CYS A 35 -6.27 -6.12 4.66
N ILE A 36 -7.15 -6.39 3.72
CA ILE A 36 -7.95 -7.63 3.65
C ILE A 36 -7.48 -8.55 2.53
N TRP A 37 -6.20 -8.47 2.17
CA TRP A 37 -5.60 -9.43 1.24
C TRP A 37 -5.74 -10.85 1.81
N GLY A 38 -6.22 -11.78 1.00
CA GLY A 38 -6.50 -13.15 1.45
C GLY A 38 -7.81 -13.29 2.22
N GLU A 39 -8.46 -12.19 2.60
CA GLU A 39 -9.70 -12.16 3.38
C GLU A 39 -10.81 -11.31 2.71
N GLY A 40 -10.88 -11.34 1.37
CA GLY A 40 -11.94 -10.69 0.58
C GLY A 40 -11.50 -9.55 -0.34
N CYS A 41 -10.19 -9.33 -0.52
CA CYS A 41 -9.67 -8.42 -1.56
C CYS A 41 -10.11 -8.90 -2.96
N GLN A 42 -10.77 -8.07 -3.77
CA GLN A 42 -11.43 -8.53 -5.02
C GLN A 42 -10.65 -8.27 -6.32
N GLY A 43 -9.69 -7.34 -6.31
CA GLY A 43 -9.08 -6.84 -7.55
C GLY A 43 -9.62 -5.48 -7.98
N ILE A 44 -8.86 -4.78 -8.83
CA ILE A 44 -9.19 -3.43 -9.34
C ILE A 44 -9.72 -3.43 -10.78
N HIS A 45 -10.34 -4.53 -11.20
CA HIS A 45 -10.92 -4.74 -12.52
C HIS A 45 -12.13 -3.84 -12.78
N ASP A 46 -12.53 -3.70 -14.05
CA ASP A 46 -13.74 -2.95 -14.45
C ASP A 46 -15.05 -3.63 -14.02
N THR A 47 -14.97 -4.90 -13.68
CA THR A 47 -16.04 -5.78 -13.26
C THR A 47 -15.63 -6.46 -11.97
N ALA A 48 -16.56 -6.61 -11.03
CA ALA A 48 -16.25 -7.25 -9.75
C ALA A 48 -15.94 -8.74 -10.00
N GLN A 49 -14.74 -9.16 -9.62
CA GLN A 49 -14.25 -10.54 -9.76
C GLN A 49 -13.69 -11.03 -8.42
N PRO A 50 -14.54 -11.10 -7.37
CA PRO A 50 -14.11 -11.43 -6.00
C PRO A 50 -13.38 -12.76 -5.88
N GLU A 51 -13.53 -13.66 -6.84
CA GLU A 51 -12.86 -14.97 -6.90
C GLU A 51 -11.37 -14.91 -7.28
N LEU A 52 -10.88 -13.79 -7.84
CA LEU A 52 -9.49 -13.69 -8.30
C LEU A 52 -8.49 -13.37 -7.18
N HIS A 53 -8.92 -12.62 -6.17
CA HIS A 53 -8.11 -12.23 -5.01
C HIS A 53 -6.81 -11.46 -5.35
N ASP A 54 -6.72 -10.85 -6.54
CA ASP A 54 -5.49 -10.28 -7.10
C ASP A 54 -5.27 -8.80 -6.73
N GLY A 55 -6.26 -8.14 -6.13
CA GLY A 55 -6.10 -6.78 -5.58
C GLY A 55 -5.49 -5.79 -6.57
N CYS A 56 -4.53 -5.00 -6.11
CA CYS A 56 -3.74 -4.12 -6.98
C CYS A 56 -2.65 -4.87 -7.78
N CYS A 57 -2.40 -6.15 -7.52
CA CYS A 57 -1.42 -6.93 -8.29
C CYS A 57 -1.88 -7.24 -9.72
N SER A 58 -3.14 -7.01 -10.08
CA SER A 58 -3.63 -7.21 -11.46
C SER A 58 -2.87 -6.41 -12.53
N LEU A 59 -2.13 -5.37 -12.13
CA LEU A 59 -1.34 -4.51 -13.02
C LEU A 59 0.15 -4.84 -13.06
N GLY A 60 0.61 -5.79 -12.25
CA GLY A 60 2.03 -5.87 -11.89
C GLY A 60 2.40 -4.76 -10.91
N VAL A 61 3.69 -4.52 -10.74
CA VAL A 61 4.20 -3.55 -9.77
C VAL A 61 5.36 -2.80 -10.39
N GLU A 62 5.26 -1.47 -10.43
CA GLU A 62 6.37 -0.58 -10.75
C GLU A 62 7.36 -0.53 -9.58
N LEU A 63 8.64 -0.65 -9.89
CA LEU A 63 9.75 -0.64 -8.96
C LEU A 63 10.46 0.71 -9.04
N ILE A 64 10.97 1.18 -7.90
CA ILE A 64 11.50 2.54 -7.74
C ILE A 64 12.77 2.76 -8.57
N ASP A 65 13.64 1.77 -8.65
CA ASP A 65 14.92 1.83 -9.33
C ASP A 65 15.49 0.43 -9.63
N GLU A 66 16.71 0.41 -10.19
CA GLU A 66 17.44 -0.82 -10.51
C GLU A 66 17.84 -1.61 -9.26
N ASP A 67 18.15 -0.94 -8.15
CA ASP A 67 18.58 -1.61 -6.91
C ASP A 67 17.41 -2.40 -6.28
N GLU A 68 16.22 -1.81 -6.26
CA GLU A 68 15.01 -2.54 -5.88
C GLU A 68 14.73 -3.68 -6.86
N ALA A 69 14.84 -3.44 -8.17
CA ALA A 69 14.61 -4.48 -9.18
C ALA A 69 15.54 -5.69 -8.99
N MET A 70 16.83 -5.45 -8.76
CA MET A 70 17.79 -6.51 -8.47
C MET A 70 17.47 -7.24 -7.16
N THR A 71 17.08 -6.51 -6.11
CA THR A 71 16.71 -7.09 -4.81
C THR A 71 15.49 -8.00 -4.94
N ILE A 72 14.41 -7.52 -5.59
CA ILE A 72 13.18 -8.28 -5.81
C ILE A 72 13.42 -9.50 -6.69
N ALA A 73 14.23 -9.38 -7.74
CA ALA A 73 14.60 -10.52 -8.58
C ALA A 73 15.40 -11.57 -7.81
N ALA A 74 16.34 -11.13 -6.95
CA ALA A 74 17.16 -12.01 -6.14
C ALA A 74 16.33 -12.75 -5.09
N LEU A 75 15.48 -12.04 -4.33
CA LEU A 75 14.55 -12.64 -3.37
C LEU A 75 13.62 -13.64 -4.05
N GLY A 76 13.04 -13.26 -5.19
CA GLY A 76 12.17 -14.15 -5.95
C GLY A 76 12.87 -15.42 -6.44
N ALA A 77 14.15 -15.35 -6.77
CA ALA A 77 14.94 -16.49 -7.22
C ALA A 77 15.29 -17.49 -6.09
N THR A 78 15.14 -17.12 -4.82
CA THR A 78 15.35 -18.04 -3.69
C THR A 78 14.12 -18.90 -3.39
N LEU A 79 12.94 -18.51 -3.90
CA LEU A 79 11.69 -19.18 -3.62
C LEU A 79 11.51 -20.41 -4.51
N ASP A 80 11.24 -21.56 -3.88
CA ASP A 80 10.94 -22.80 -4.60
C ASP A 80 9.44 -22.91 -4.98
N ALA A 81 9.14 -23.87 -5.86
CA ALA A 81 7.80 -24.08 -6.42
C ALA A 81 6.71 -24.48 -5.40
N SER A 82 7.09 -24.83 -4.14
CA SER A 82 6.12 -25.05 -3.07
C SER A 82 5.64 -23.75 -2.44
N LYS A 83 6.46 -22.69 -2.48
CA LYS A 83 6.16 -21.36 -1.92
C LYS A 83 5.75 -20.35 -3.00
N PHE A 84 6.18 -20.56 -4.25
CA PHE A 84 6.01 -19.62 -5.34
C PHE A 84 5.45 -20.30 -6.59
N GLN A 85 4.19 -19.97 -6.95
CA GLN A 85 3.46 -20.60 -8.06
C GLN A 85 4.17 -20.41 -9.42
N HIS A 86 4.86 -19.29 -9.60
CA HIS A 86 5.58 -18.96 -10.83
C HIS A 86 7.11 -19.08 -10.67
N ALA A 87 7.59 -19.98 -9.80
CA ALA A 87 9.02 -20.18 -9.53
C ALA A 87 9.88 -20.43 -10.78
N ASP A 88 9.32 -21.06 -11.82
CA ASP A 88 10.01 -21.33 -13.08
C ASP A 88 9.93 -20.18 -14.10
N HIS A 89 9.15 -19.13 -13.82
CA HIS A 89 8.98 -18.00 -14.73
C HIS A 89 10.20 -17.08 -14.71
N ARG A 90 10.73 -16.73 -15.88
CA ARG A 90 11.77 -15.70 -16.02
C ARG A 90 11.46 -14.83 -17.25
N PRO A 91 11.75 -13.51 -17.19
CA PRO A 91 12.35 -12.80 -16.05
C PRO A 91 11.33 -12.51 -14.91
N LEU A 92 11.82 -12.26 -13.68
CA LEU A 92 10.96 -11.87 -12.53
C LEU A 92 10.76 -10.35 -12.43
N VAL A 93 11.62 -9.58 -13.10
CA VAL A 93 11.56 -8.13 -13.25
C VAL A 93 11.93 -7.77 -14.68
N GLU A 94 11.30 -6.75 -15.23
CA GLU A 94 11.52 -6.25 -16.58
C GLU A 94 11.84 -4.76 -16.54
N HIS A 95 12.62 -4.30 -17.54
CA HIS A 95 12.92 -2.89 -17.74
C HIS A 95 12.34 -2.42 -19.07
N SER A 96 11.70 -1.26 -19.07
CA SER A 96 11.18 -0.60 -20.27
C SER A 96 11.44 0.91 -20.23
N GLU A 97 10.96 1.63 -21.24
CA GLU A 97 10.96 3.10 -21.22
C GLU A 97 10.20 3.71 -20.04
N ARG A 98 9.33 2.93 -19.37
CA ARG A 98 8.60 3.33 -18.17
C ARG A 98 9.34 3.04 -16.86
N GLY A 99 10.55 2.48 -16.92
CA GLY A 99 11.32 2.04 -15.74
C GLY A 99 11.20 0.53 -15.50
N TRP A 100 11.46 0.14 -14.25
CA TRP A 100 11.47 -1.26 -13.81
C TRP A 100 10.11 -1.71 -13.29
N PHE A 101 9.71 -2.94 -13.59
CA PHE A 101 8.43 -3.48 -13.15
C PHE A 101 8.47 -5.01 -13.01
N THR A 102 7.55 -5.55 -12.23
CA THR A 102 7.26 -6.99 -12.22
C THR A 102 6.28 -7.32 -13.35
N PRO A 103 6.52 -8.38 -14.14
CA PRO A 103 5.63 -8.74 -15.25
C PRO A 103 4.28 -9.24 -14.74
N VAL A 104 3.27 -9.12 -15.60
CA VAL A 104 1.94 -9.71 -15.38
C VAL A 104 1.91 -11.10 -16.01
N VAL A 105 1.74 -12.11 -15.18
CA VAL A 105 1.64 -13.52 -15.55
C VAL A 105 0.27 -14.04 -15.13
N ASP A 106 -0.46 -14.64 -16.07
CA ASP A 106 -1.83 -15.13 -15.86
C ASP A 106 -2.78 -14.11 -15.20
N ASN A 107 -2.71 -12.86 -15.67
CA ASN A 107 -3.49 -11.68 -15.27
C ASN A 107 -3.17 -11.07 -13.88
N ALA A 108 -2.06 -11.44 -13.24
CA ALA A 108 -1.59 -10.78 -12.03
C ALA A 108 -0.06 -10.65 -12.00
N CYS A 109 0.48 -9.86 -11.08
CA CYS A 109 1.91 -9.77 -10.80
C CYS A 109 2.53 -11.17 -10.71
N VAL A 110 3.70 -11.36 -11.30
CA VAL A 110 4.40 -12.65 -11.31
C VAL A 110 4.50 -13.28 -9.92
N PHE A 111 4.63 -12.50 -8.84
CA PHE A 111 4.72 -12.97 -7.46
C PHE A 111 3.38 -13.35 -6.82
N PHE A 112 2.26 -13.27 -7.54
CA PHE A 112 0.95 -13.60 -7.00
C PHE A 112 0.67 -15.11 -7.07
N ASN A 113 0.57 -15.74 -5.90
CA ASN A 113 0.02 -17.09 -5.76
C ASN A 113 -1.50 -17.02 -5.74
N LYS A 114 -2.15 -17.79 -6.63
CA LYS A 114 -3.61 -17.73 -6.80
C LYS A 114 -4.38 -18.41 -5.65
N PRO A 115 -5.68 -18.12 -5.52
CA PRO A 115 -6.59 -18.91 -4.68
C PRO A 115 -6.42 -20.42 -4.88
N GLY A 116 -6.20 -21.15 -3.78
CA GLY A 116 -6.04 -22.61 -3.79
C GLY A 116 -4.62 -23.12 -4.03
N PHE A 117 -3.63 -22.25 -4.21
CA PHE A 117 -2.22 -22.67 -4.25
C PHE A 117 -1.76 -23.23 -2.90
N ALA A 118 -1.09 -24.39 -2.91
CA ALA A 118 -0.72 -25.11 -1.69
C ALA A 118 0.22 -24.32 -0.77
N GLY A 119 1.08 -23.46 -1.34
CA GLY A 119 1.98 -22.55 -0.60
C GLY A 119 1.29 -21.32 0.00
N GLY A 120 -0.02 -21.19 -0.15
CA GLY A 120 -0.80 -20.05 0.32
C GLY A 120 -1.09 -19.03 -0.78
N THR A 121 -2.25 -18.39 -0.68
CA THR A 121 -2.71 -17.35 -1.63
C THR A 121 -2.17 -15.99 -1.22
N GLY A 122 -1.68 -15.21 -2.20
CA GLY A 122 -1.14 -13.87 -1.99
C GLY A 122 0.27 -13.71 -2.55
N CYS A 123 0.98 -12.67 -2.10
CA CYS A 123 2.33 -12.39 -2.58
C CYS A 123 3.32 -13.45 -2.03
N ALA A 124 4.01 -14.16 -2.92
CA ALA A 124 4.99 -15.17 -2.56
C ALA A 124 6.13 -14.61 -1.70
N LEU A 125 6.57 -13.36 -1.95
CA LEU A 125 7.60 -12.68 -1.15
C LEU A 125 7.11 -12.40 0.28
N HIS A 126 5.86 -11.94 0.42
CA HIS A 126 5.26 -11.70 1.74
C HIS A 126 5.11 -13.00 2.54
N LEU A 127 4.59 -14.05 1.90
CA LEU A 127 4.42 -15.35 2.54
C LEU A 127 5.78 -15.97 2.93
N ALA A 128 6.82 -15.76 2.12
CA ALA A 128 8.17 -16.19 2.43
C ALA A 128 8.75 -15.44 3.63
N ALA A 129 8.66 -14.10 3.67
CA ALA A 129 9.12 -13.30 4.81
C ALA A 129 8.48 -13.77 6.12
N MET A 130 7.15 -13.93 6.12
CA MET A 130 6.39 -14.43 7.29
C MET A 130 6.81 -15.84 7.71
N ALA A 131 7.18 -16.71 6.76
CA ALA A 131 7.62 -18.07 7.07
C ALA A 131 9.03 -18.12 7.68
N GLU A 132 9.87 -17.12 7.40
CA GLU A 132 11.22 -16.97 7.95
C GLU A 132 11.25 -16.08 9.22
N ASP A 133 10.09 -15.62 9.71
CA ASP A 133 9.94 -14.66 10.83
C ASP A 133 10.62 -13.29 10.57
N ASP A 134 10.73 -12.92 9.29
CA ASP A 134 11.24 -11.63 8.82
C ASP A 134 10.10 -10.63 8.56
N ASP A 135 10.45 -9.34 8.56
CA ASP A 135 9.50 -8.27 8.24
C ASP A 135 9.21 -8.24 6.71
N PRO A 136 7.95 -8.40 6.27
CA PRO A 136 7.60 -8.31 4.85
C PRO A 136 7.94 -6.97 4.19
N ILE A 137 8.18 -5.90 4.96
CA ILE A 137 8.63 -4.61 4.44
C ILE A 137 9.97 -4.75 3.70
N ASP A 138 10.88 -5.59 4.21
CA ASP A 138 12.21 -5.79 3.64
C ASP A 138 12.21 -6.71 2.41
N TRP A 139 11.10 -7.41 2.18
CA TRP A 139 10.98 -8.43 1.13
C TRP A 139 10.14 -7.98 -0.07
N LYS A 140 9.27 -7.00 0.12
CA LYS A 140 8.29 -6.57 -0.87
C LYS A 140 8.76 -5.34 -1.62
N PRO A 141 8.29 -5.12 -2.86
CA PRO A 141 8.44 -3.82 -3.51
C PRO A 141 7.88 -2.69 -2.65
N GLN A 142 8.56 -1.55 -2.63
CA GLN A 142 8.15 -0.35 -1.89
C GLN A 142 6.77 0.13 -2.31
N THR A 143 6.42 0.00 -3.58
CA THR A 143 5.05 0.29 -4.06
C THR A 143 4.02 -0.54 -3.28
N CYS A 144 4.29 -1.83 -3.02
CA CYS A 144 3.40 -2.72 -2.28
C CYS A 144 3.43 -2.54 -0.76
N THR A 145 4.51 -2.01 -0.18
CA THR A 145 4.56 -1.63 1.24
C THR A 145 3.91 -0.28 1.47
N ARG A 146 3.93 0.61 0.47
CA ARG A 146 3.29 1.92 0.57
C ARG A 146 1.77 1.86 0.43
N MET A 147 1.18 0.89 -0.28
CA MET A 147 -0.29 0.76 -0.34
C MET A 147 -0.89 0.44 1.05
N PRO A 148 -1.94 1.15 1.50
CA PRO A 148 -2.83 2.04 0.74
C PRO A 148 -2.51 3.53 0.93
N ILE A 149 -1.33 3.85 1.45
CA ILE A 149 -0.85 5.21 1.69
C ILE A 149 -0.38 5.82 0.37
N ARG A 150 -0.80 7.05 0.12
CA ARG A 150 -0.35 7.91 -0.96
C ARG A 150 0.40 9.09 -0.38
N VAL A 151 1.49 9.44 -1.05
CA VAL A 151 2.26 10.65 -0.78
C VAL A 151 2.15 11.54 -2.01
N ASP A 152 1.63 12.75 -1.83
CA ASP A 152 1.68 13.79 -2.86
C ASP A 152 2.77 14.79 -2.45
N GLU A 153 3.77 14.97 -3.30
CA GLU A 153 4.88 15.90 -3.07
C GLU A 153 4.68 17.19 -3.88
N ARG A 154 4.95 18.32 -3.23
CA ARG A 154 4.89 19.63 -3.85
C ARG A 154 6.05 20.50 -3.39
N GLU A 155 6.85 20.95 -4.35
CA GLU A 155 7.85 21.99 -4.14
C GLU A 155 7.18 23.36 -3.93
N THR A 156 7.67 24.10 -2.93
CA THR A 156 7.21 25.44 -2.57
C THR A 156 8.40 26.40 -2.45
N SER A 157 8.14 27.69 -2.26
CA SER A 157 9.21 28.67 -2.00
C SER A 157 9.88 28.49 -0.63
N GLU A 158 9.24 27.77 0.29
CA GLU A 158 9.70 27.58 1.69
C GLU A 158 10.33 26.20 1.91
N GLY A 159 10.26 25.32 0.91
CA GLY A 159 10.74 23.93 0.97
C GLY A 159 9.74 22.97 0.33
N THR A 160 9.73 21.73 0.80
CA THR A 160 8.91 20.65 0.23
C THR A 160 7.70 20.38 1.13
N GLU A 161 6.50 20.36 0.55
CA GLU A 161 5.27 19.91 1.22
C GLU A 161 4.95 18.47 0.79
N LEU A 162 4.82 17.57 1.78
CA LEU A 162 4.47 16.17 1.60
C LEU A 162 3.10 15.90 2.20
N THR A 163 2.11 15.56 1.37
CA THR A 163 0.76 15.19 1.83
C THR A 163 0.62 13.68 1.87
N VAL A 164 0.37 13.12 3.07
CA VAL A 164 0.21 11.68 3.31
C VAL A 164 -1.26 11.38 3.58
N ARG A 165 -1.86 10.50 2.77
CA ARG A 165 -3.29 10.18 2.83
C ARG A 165 -3.60 8.80 2.27
N GLY A 166 -4.84 8.35 2.38
CA GLY A 166 -5.30 7.17 1.64
C GLY A 166 -5.37 7.43 0.13
N TRP A 167 -5.04 6.41 -0.67
CA TRP A 167 -5.30 6.41 -2.12
C TRP A 167 -6.78 6.55 -2.43
N LYS A 168 -7.11 7.38 -3.42
CA LYS A 168 -8.46 7.62 -3.93
C LYS A 168 -8.52 7.22 -5.39
N ARG A 169 -9.71 6.85 -5.87
CA ARG A 169 -9.93 6.51 -7.29
C ARG A 169 -9.38 7.54 -8.29
N PRO A 170 -9.55 8.87 -8.12
CA PRO A 170 -9.01 9.85 -9.07
C PRO A 170 -7.48 9.78 -9.22
N ASP A 171 -6.76 9.27 -8.22
CA ASP A 171 -5.30 9.15 -8.27
C ASP A 171 -4.82 8.11 -9.30
N TRP A 172 -5.69 7.19 -9.69
CA TRP A 172 -5.45 6.18 -10.73
C TRP A 172 -5.72 6.72 -12.15
N GLY A 173 -5.95 8.02 -12.29
CA GLY A 173 -6.30 8.65 -13.55
C GLY A 173 -7.62 8.09 -14.12
N PRO A 174 -7.73 7.93 -15.46
CA PRO A 174 -8.95 7.40 -16.07
C PRO A 174 -9.36 6.01 -15.58
N GLY A 175 -8.39 5.16 -15.22
CA GLY A 175 -8.64 3.79 -14.77
C GLY A 175 -9.37 3.69 -13.43
N GLY A 176 -9.20 4.67 -12.54
CA GLY A 176 -9.87 4.66 -11.24
C GLY A 176 -11.39 4.80 -11.29
N GLN A 177 -11.90 5.42 -12.36
CA GLN A 177 -13.34 5.62 -12.55
C GLN A 177 -14.06 4.32 -12.92
N THR A 178 -13.34 3.38 -13.53
CA THR A 178 -13.91 2.12 -13.99
C THR A 178 -13.77 1.00 -12.97
N MET A 179 -12.93 1.13 -11.94
CA MET A 179 -12.71 0.08 -10.95
C MET A 179 -14.04 -0.36 -10.29
N ALA A 180 -14.42 -1.62 -10.41
CA ALA A 180 -15.59 -2.14 -9.73
C ALA A 180 -15.41 -2.14 -8.21
N TRP A 181 -14.17 -2.27 -7.73
CA TRP A 181 -13.82 -2.35 -6.32
C TRP A 181 -12.50 -1.64 -6.02
N TRP A 182 -12.39 -1.02 -4.84
CA TRP A 182 -11.16 -0.38 -4.36
C TRP A 182 -11.07 -0.48 -2.84
N CYS A 183 -9.96 -1.00 -2.31
CA CYS A 183 -9.84 -1.38 -0.90
C CYS A 183 -9.96 -0.20 0.08
N VAL A 184 -9.62 1.02 -0.33
CA VAL A 184 -9.74 2.22 0.51
C VAL A 184 -11.18 2.75 0.53
N ASP A 185 -11.97 2.43 -0.49
CA ASP A 185 -13.38 2.84 -0.55
C ASP A 185 -14.32 1.77 0.05
N ALA A 186 -13.83 0.52 0.16
CA ALA A 186 -14.58 -0.67 0.53
C ALA A 186 -14.88 -0.73 2.05
N PRO A 187 -16.16 -0.69 2.49
CA PRO A 187 -16.53 -0.74 3.91
C PRO A 187 -16.01 -1.98 4.65
N GLU A 188 -15.91 -3.12 3.96
CA GLU A 188 -15.42 -4.38 4.52
C GLU A 188 -13.95 -4.32 4.97
N ALA A 189 -13.17 -3.35 4.47
CA ALA A 189 -11.79 -3.13 4.89
C ALA A 189 -11.69 -2.31 6.19
N TYR A 190 -12.77 -1.66 6.65
CA TYR A 190 -12.79 -0.85 7.87
C TYR A 190 -13.18 -1.65 9.12
N ARG A 191 -12.57 -2.82 9.28
CA ARG A 191 -12.83 -3.77 10.38
C ARG A 191 -11.62 -4.02 11.28
N GLY A 192 -10.54 -3.24 11.10
CA GLY A 192 -9.33 -3.34 11.91
C GLY A 192 -9.61 -3.09 13.40
N THR A 193 -8.83 -3.74 14.26
CA THR A 193 -8.91 -3.56 15.72
C THR A 193 -8.04 -2.40 16.22
N ARG A 194 -7.15 -1.89 15.37
CA ARG A 194 -6.25 -0.77 15.62
C ARG A 194 -6.36 0.24 14.48
N PRO A 195 -6.18 1.55 14.73
CA PRO A 195 -6.17 2.56 13.68
C PRO A 195 -4.99 2.37 12.72
N VAL A 196 -5.08 2.95 11.52
CA VAL A 196 -4.04 2.89 10.49
C VAL A 196 -2.67 3.34 11.01
N ILE A 197 -2.61 4.44 11.78
CA ILE A 197 -1.37 4.95 12.37
C ILE A 197 -0.62 3.89 13.19
N GLU A 198 -1.35 3.00 13.86
CA GLU A 198 -0.75 1.92 14.67
C GLU A 198 -0.57 0.62 13.89
N SER A 199 -1.52 0.28 13.01
CA SER A 199 -1.49 -0.99 12.29
C SER A 199 -0.47 -1.01 11.17
N LEU A 200 -0.16 0.15 10.57
CA LEU A 200 0.89 0.35 9.56
C LEU A 200 2.10 1.11 10.13
N ALA A 201 2.40 0.94 11.42
CA ALA A 201 3.47 1.68 12.07
C ALA A 201 4.84 1.47 11.42
N GLY A 202 5.16 0.25 10.97
CA GLY A 202 6.42 -0.04 10.28
C GLY A 202 6.54 0.72 8.96
N GLU A 203 5.53 0.62 8.12
CA GLU A 203 5.48 1.30 6.82
C GLU A 203 5.47 2.82 6.97
N LEU A 204 4.77 3.35 7.97
CA LEU A 204 4.73 4.78 8.27
C LEU A 204 6.05 5.29 8.83
N ARG A 205 6.79 4.51 9.63
CA ARG A 205 8.14 4.89 10.07
C ARG A 205 9.13 4.91 8.92
N VAL A 206 9.07 3.94 8.01
CA VAL A 206 9.89 3.94 6.78
C VAL A 206 9.59 5.18 5.92
N LEU A 207 8.31 5.57 5.84
CA LEU A 207 7.88 6.74 5.08
C LEU A 207 8.26 8.08 5.74
N LEU A 208 7.97 8.24 7.02
CA LEU A 208 8.02 9.53 7.72
C LEU A 208 9.35 9.77 8.46
N GLY A 209 10.08 8.70 8.75
CA GLY A 209 11.10 8.66 9.81
C GLY A 209 10.47 8.55 11.20
N ASP A 210 11.26 8.07 12.17
CA ASP A 210 10.78 7.81 13.54
C ASP A 210 10.25 9.06 14.24
N ASP A 211 10.99 10.16 14.22
CA ASP A 211 10.61 11.39 14.93
C ASP A 211 9.28 11.98 14.42
N THR A 212 9.11 12.02 13.10
CA THR A 212 7.87 12.50 12.47
C THR A 212 6.72 11.55 12.74
N TYR A 213 6.96 10.24 12.71
CA TYR A 213 5.95 9.23 13.05
C TYR A 213 5.46 9.39 14.49
N GLU A 214 6.35 9.52 15.47
CA GLU A 214 5.96 9.68 16.87
C GLU A 214 5.16 10.96 17.08
N ALA A 215 5.60 12.07 16.48
CA ALA A 215 4.86 13.33 16.53
C ALA A 215 3.47 13.22 15.89
N ALA A 216 3.34 12.47 14.79
CA ALA A 216 2.05 12.20 14.15
C ALA A 216 1.14 11.33 15.02
N ALA A 217 1.66 10.24 15.59
CA ALA A 217 0.93 9.35 16.46
C ALA A 217 0.41 10.10 17.70
N ASP A 218 1.28 10.86 18.36
CA ASP A 218 0.93 11.69 19.52
C ASP A 218 -0.16 12.71 19.17
N ALA A 219 -0.05 13.40 18.03
CA ALA A 219 -1.03 14.38 17.59
C ALA A 219 -2.41 13.75 17.32
N LEU A 220 -2.44 12.52 16.78
CA LEU A 220 -3.69 11.80 16.52
C LEU A 220 -4.31 11.21 17.79
N HIS A 221 -3.51 10.67 18.71
CA HIS A 221 -4.00 10.10 19.98
C HIS A 221 -4.52 11.18 20.94
N ASN A 222 -3.89 12.35 20.97
CA ASN A 222 -4.29 13.46 21.84
C ASN A 222 -5.33 14.38 21.21
N ARG A 223 -5.87 14.02 20.04
CA ARG A 223 -6.89 14.82 19.38
C ARG A 223 -8.15 14.81 20.24
N PRO A 224 -8.67 15.99 20.66
CA PRO A 224 -9.93 16.04 21.38
C PRO A 224 -10.99 15.39 20.49
N ALA A 225 -11.76 14.44 21.05
CA ALA A 225 -12.90 13.86 20.35
C ALA A 225 -13.68 15.03 19.75
N SER A 226 -13.91 15.00 18.43
CA SER A 226 -14.71 16.01 17.76
C SER A 226 -16.07 16.02 18.43
N GLY A 227 -16.25 16.93 19.38
CA GLY A 227 -17.52 17.12 20.05
C GLY A 227 -18.52 17.46 18.96
N ASP A 228 -19.61 16.69 18.92
CA ASP A 228 -20.84 17.10 18.26
C ASP A 228 -21.01 18.61 18.47
N ARG A 229 -20.92 19.35 17.37
CA ARG A 229 -21.44 20.70 17.30
C ARG A 229 -22.75 20.60 16.53
N PRO A 230 -23.87 21.10 17.10
CA PRO A 230 -25.22 20.86 16.61
C PRO A 230 -25.45 21.37 15.19
#